data_AF-A0A318SGF6-F1
#
_entry.id   AF-A0A318SGF6-F1
#
_cell.length_a   1.000
_cell.length_b   1.000
_cell.length_c   1.000
_cell.angle_alpha   90.00
_cell.angle_beta   90.00
_cell.angle_gamma   90.00
#
_symmetry.space_group_name_H-M   'P 1'
#
loop_
_entity.id
_entity.type
_entity.pdbx_description
1 polymer ?
#
loop_
_entity_poly.entity_id
_entity_poly.type
_entity_poly.pdbx_seq_one_letter_code
_entity_poly.pdbx_strand_id
1 'polypeptide(L)'
;MTHLALPDVRLRASFIDFVRECHEHGSGLGDTRELKIEDLEADFAAHVRDRRAFERRENLGPGFVPQTEKWLVDEERVLGRVKIRHELNDRLREFGGHIGYEIRPSERRRGLGSLALRLALDEARALGLSEVLLTCDEDNLGSRGVIEHNGGVLEGVVKLEWYAKPICRYWIRL
;
A
#
# COMPACT_ATOMS: atom_id res chain seq x y z
N MET A 1 -4.83 -14.90 -13.49
CA MET A 1 -5.46 -13.58 -13.62
C MET A 1 -5.07 -12.75 -12.41
N THR A 2 -4.53 -11.57 -12.64
CA THR A 2 -4.08 -10.67 -11.58
C THR A 2 -5.25 -10.10 -10.78
N HIS A 3 -5.23 -10.24 -9.45
CA HIS A 3 -6.28 -9.76 -8.55
C HIS A 3 -5.70 -9.38 -7.17
N LEU A 4 -6.51 -8.72 -6.33
CA LEU A 4 -6.17 -8.48 -4.92
C LEU A 4 -6.65 -9.66 -4.06
N ALA A 5 -5.75 -10.25 -3.29
CA ALA A 5 -6.03 -11.33 -2.34
C ALA A 5 -5.67 -10.90 -0.92
N LEU A 6 -6.31 -11.49 0.09
CA LEU A 6 -5.86 -11.33 1.47
C LEU A 6 -4.48 -12.00 1.64
N PRO A 7 -3.62 -11.49 2.55
CA PRO A 7 -2.38 -12.15 2.95
C PRO A 7 -2.65 -13.61 3.29
N ASP A 8 -1.92 -14.55 2.67
CA ASP A 8 -2.19 -15.99 2.79
C ASP A 8 -0.88 -16.76 2.93
N VAL A 9 -0.86 -17.77 3.80
CA VAL A 9 0.33 -18.58 4.08
C VAL A 9 0.85 -19.33 2.86
N ARG A 10 -0.01 -19.63 1.88
CA ARG A 10 0.37 -20.29 0.62
C ARG A 10 1.32 -19.43 -0.21
N LEU A 11 1.29 -18.11 -0.05
CA LEU A 11 2.10 -17.17 -0.81
C LEU A 11 3.48 -16.91 -0.17
N ARG A 12 3.85 -17.66 0.89
CA ARG A 12 5.09 -17.48 1.67
C ARG A 12 6.33 -17.28 0.81
N ALA A 13 6.61 -18.24 -0.08
CA ALA A 13 7.82 -18.21 -0.90
C ALA A 13 7.88 -16.93 -1.75
N SER A 14 6.80 -16.65 -2.47
CA SER A 14 6.73 -15.48 -3.33
C SER A 14 6.81 -14.16 -2.56
N PHE A 15 6.16 -14.06 -1.40
CA PHE A 15 6.21 -12.85 -0.58
C PHE A 15 7.60 -12.59 -0.02
N ILE A 16 8.30 -13.61 0.48
CA ILE A 16 9.68 -13.46 0.97
C ILE A 16 10.60 -12.99 -0.15
N ASP A 17 10.48 -13.56 -1.36
CA ASP A 17 11.25 -13.10 -2.52
C ASP A 17 10.90 -11.66 -2.92
N PHE A 18 9.63 -11.27 -2.81
CA PHE A 18 9.22 -9.89 -3.00
C PHE A 18 9.89 -8.94 -1.98
N VAL A 19 9.95 -9.33 -0.71
CA VAL A 19 10.63 -8.54 0.33
C VAL A 19 12.13 -8.43 0.04
N ARG A 20 12.79 -9.51 -0.39
CA ARG A 20 14.20 -9.50 -0.82
C ARG A 20 14.44 -8.50 -1.94
N GLU A 21 13.62 -8.54 -3.00
CA GLU A 21 13.73 -7.56 -4.09
C GLU A 21 13.53 -6.13 -3.59
N CYS A 22 12.57 -5.91 -2.68
CA CYS A 22 12.32 -4.59 -2.09
C CYS A 22 13.49 -4.08 -1.23
N HIS A 23 14.22 -4.97 -0.56
CA HIS A 23 15.44 -4.64 0.17
C HIS A 23 16.56 -4.22 -0.80
N GLU A 24 16.73 -4.95 -1.90
CA GLU A 24 17.80 -4.71 -2.87
C GLU A 24 17.55 -3.48 -3.76
N HIS A 25 16.32 -3.32 -4.26
CA HIS A 25 15.97 -2.35 -5.30
C HIS A 25 15.04 -1.23 -4.81
N GLY A 26 14.75 -1.21 -3.50
CA GLY A 26 13.88 -0.24 -2.87
C GLY A 26 12.40 -0.58 -2.96
N SER A 27 11.63 0.03 -2.06
CA SER A 27 10.23 -0.24 -1.80
C SER A 27 9.39 1.04 -1.93
N GLY A 28 8.12 0.87 -2.30
CA GLY A 28 7.14 1.97 -2.34
C GLY A 28 6.42 2.18 -1.00
N LEU A 29 6.49 1.20 -0.09
CA LEU A 29 5.96 1.29 1.26
C LEU A 29 7.09 1.13 2.26
N GLY A 30 7.40 2.19 3.02
CA GLY A 30 8.57 2.20 3.91
C GLY A 30 8.67 0.99 4.85
N ASP A 31 7.55 0.44 5.31
CA ASP A 31 7.54 -0.70 6.23
C ASP A 31 7.94 -2.04 5.59
N THR A 32 8.00 -2.17 4.27
CA THR A 32 8.53 -3.40 3.62
C THR A 32 10.02 -3.55 3.87
N ARG A 33 10.74 -2.42 3.93
CA ARG A 33 12.18 -2.41 4.23
C ARG A 33 12.48 -2.84 5.68
N GLU A 34 11.52 -2.66 6.56
CA GLU A 34 11.63 -3.02 7.98
C GLU A 34 11.30 -4.50 8.25
N LEU A 35 10.71 -5.22 7.29
CA LEU A 35 10.45 -6.64 7.43
C LEU A 35 11.76 -7.42 7.39
N LYS A 36 12.04 -8.22 8.42
CA LYS A 36 13.22 -9.09 8.48
C LYS A 36 12.91 -10.42 7.81
N ILE A 37 13.79 -10.85 6.91
CA ILE A 37 13.61 -12.11 6.18
C ILE A 37 13.65 -13.29 7.15
N GLU A 38 14.51 -13.24 8.16
CA GLU A 38 14.67 -14.30 9.16
C GLU A 38 13.38 -14.51 9.98
N ASP A 39 12.72 -13.41 10.37
CA ASP A 39 11.44 -13.46 11.10
C ASP A 39 10.32 -14.04 10.23
N LEU A 40 10.26 -13.62 8.94
CA LEU A 40 9.31 -14.17 7.96
C LEU A 40 9.55 -15.66 7.70
N GLU A 41 10.81 -16.08 7.66
CA GLU A 41 11.18 -17.47 7.46
C GLU A 41 10.82 -18.32 8.68
N ALA A 42 11.00 -17.78 9.89
CA ALA A 42 10.72 -18.44 11.15
C ALA A 42 9.22 -18.65 11.41
N ASP A 43 8.37 -17.63 11.22
CA ASP A 43 6.92 -17.75 11.40
C ASP A 43 6.12 -16.85 10.44
N PHE A 44 6.03 -17.29 9.18
CA PHE A 44 5.21 -16.60 8.18
C PHE A 44 3.71 -16.57 8.53
N ALA A 45 3.23 -17.57 9.28
CA ALA A 45 1.83 -17.62 9.68
C ALA A 45 1.51 -16.52 10.69
N ALA A 46 2.43 -16.21 11.61
CA ALA A 46 2.33 -15.04 12.48
C ALA A 46 2.29 -13.75 11.67
N HIS A 47 3.19 -13.59 10.70
CA HIS A 47 3.17 -12.41 9.82
C HIS A 47 1.79 -12.21 9.16
N VAL A 48 1.23 -13.26 8.57
CA VAL A 48 -0.10 -13.22 7.94
C VAL A 48 -1.21 -12.88 8.97
N ARG A 49 -1.17 -13.47 10.16
CA ARG A 49 -2.12 -13.15 11.24
C ARG A 49 -2.02 -11.68 11.65
N ASP A 50 -0.82 -11.18 11.84
CA ASP A 50 -0.58 -9.79 12.25
C ASP A 50 -1.08 -8.81 11.19
N ARG A 51 -0.82 -9.07 9.90
CA ARG A 51 -1.34 -8.22 8.81
C ARG A 51 -2.87 -8.15 8.81
N ARG A 52 -3.54 -9.28 9.04
CA ARG A 52 -5.01 -9.34 9.10
C ARG A 52 -5.56 -8.69 10.38
N ALA A 53 -4.82 -8.73 11.48
CA ALA A 53 -5.24 -8.13 12.75
C ALA A 53 -5.43 -6.61 12.67
N PHE A 54 -4.72 -5.93 11.76
CA PHE A 54 -4.84 -4.47 11.54
C PHE A 54 -6.24 -4.01 11.08
N GLU A 55 -7.09 -4.93 10.62
CA GLU A 55 -8.46 -4.62 10.21
C GLU A 55 -9.36 -4.22 11.39
N ARG A 56 -9.02 -4.64 12.61
CA ARG A 56 -9.85 -4.42 13.79
C ARG A 56 -9.24 -3.42 14.74
N ARG A 57 -10.02 -2.41 15.11
CA ARG A 57 -9.61 -1.33 16.01
C ARG A 57 -9.10 -1.85 17.37
N GLU A 58 -9.65 -2.93 17.92
CA GLU A 58 -9.20 -3.48 19.21
C GLU A 58 -7.75 -3.99 19.21
N ASN A 59 -7.18 -4.31 18.04
CA ASN A 59 -5.81 -4.81 17.91
C ASN A 59 -4.77 -3.69 17.70
N LEU A 60 -5.20 -2.43 17.64
CA LEU A 60 -4.36 -1.32 17.22
C LEU A 60 -3.83 -0.52 18.39
N GLY A 61 -2.54 -0.22 18.33
CA GLY A 61 -1.91 0.74 19.24
C GLY A 61 -2.29 2.20 18.92
N PRO A 62 -1.96 3.14 19.82
CA PRO A 62 -2.18 4.56 19.60
C PRO A 62 -1.58 5.05 18.28
N GLY A 63 -2.31 5.89 17.55
CA GLY A 63 -1.87 6.48 16.28
C GLY A 63 -2.12 5.61 15.04
N PHE A 64 -2.56 4.36 15.19
CA PHE A 64 -2.99 3.52 14.08
C PHE A 64 -4.51 3.60 13.85
N VAL A 65 -4.92 3.33 12.62
CA VAL A 65 -6.33 3.25 12.21
C VAL A 65 -6.59 1.88 11.58
N PRO A 66 -7.84 1.38 11.63
CA PRO A 66 -8.23 0.18 10.90
C PRO A 66 -7.82 0.26 9.44
N GLN A 67 -7.19 -0.82 8.97
CA GLN A 67 -6.79 -0.94 7.57
C GLN A 67 -6.85 -2.39 7.10
N THR A 68 -7.24 -2.57 5.84
CA THR A 68 -7.15 -3.86 5.15
C THR A 68 -5.89 -3.85 4.29
N GLU A 69 -4.98 -4.80 4.53
CA GLU A 69 -3.87 -5.09 3.63
C GLU A 69 -4.29 -6.20 2.65
N LYS A 70 -4.06 -5.98 1.35
CA LYS A 70 -4.22 -6.99 0.30
C LYS A 70 -2.94 -7.08 -0.53
N TRP A 71 -2.70 -8.25 -1.10
CA TRP A 71 -1.58 -8.50 -2.01
C TRP A 71 -2.09 -8.58 -3.44
N LEU A 72 -1.40 -7.92 -4.37
CA LEU A 72 -1.64 -8.09 -5.80
C LEU A 72 -0.98 -9.40 -6.21
N VAL A 73 -1.78 -10.34 -6.68
CA VAL A 73 -1.34 -11.72 -6.95
C VAL A 73 -1.74 -12.12 -8.36
N ASP A 74 -0.84 -12.80 -9.06
CA ASP A 74 -1.18 -13.60 -10.23
C ASP A 74 -0.76 -15.04 -9.96
N GLU A 75 -1.74 -15.94 -9.91
CA GLU A 75 -1.58 -17.33 -9.45
C GLU A 75 -0.99 -17.41 -8.03
N GLU A 76 0.26 -17.89 -7.88
CA GLU A 76 0.98 -17.94 -6.60
C GLU A 76 2.07 -16.86 -6.48
N ARG A 77 2.12 -15.92 -7.44
CA ARG A 77 3.12 -14.87 -7.48
C ARG A 77 2.59 -13.56 -6.91
N VAL A 78 3.22 -13.10 -5.83
CA VAL A 78 2.99 -11.76 -5.25
C VAL A 78 3.67 -10.71 -6.13
N LEU A 79 2.88 -9.84 -6.75
CA LEU A 79 3.33 -8.77 -7.64
C LEU A 79 3.39 -7.40 -6.96
N GLY A 80 2.85 -7.29 -5.75
CA GLY A 80 2.82 -6.06 -4.97
C GLY A 80 1.86 -6.16 -3.80
N ARG A 81 1.67 -5.07 -3.08
CA ARG A 81 0.72 -4.99 -1.98
C ARG A 81 0.08 -3.62 -1.87
N VAL A 82 -1.12 -3.61 -1.29
CA VAL A 82 -1.93 -2.41 -1.09
C VAL A 82 -2.43 -2.40 0.34
N LYS A 83 -2.43 -1.21 0.96
CA LYS A 83 -3.03 -0.93 2.25
C LYS A 83 -4.16 0.06 2.05
N ILE A 84 -5.35 -0.29 2.54
CA ILE A 84 -6.56 0.52 2.46
C ILE A 84 -6.97 0.84 3.89
N ARG A 85 -6.71 2.07 4.32
CA ARG A 85 -7.12 2.59 5.63
C ARG A 85 -8.59 2.97 5.54
N HIS A 86 -9.37 2.53 6.52
CA HIS A 86 -10.82 2.71 6.56
C HIS A 86 -11.21 4.13 6.98
N GLU A 87 -10.27 4.86 7.57
CA GLU A 87 -10.43 6.24 8.01
C GLU A 87 -9.06 6.94 8.06
N LEU A 88 -9.07 8.26 8.21
CA LEU A 88 -7.86 9.06 8.42
C LEU A 88 -7.87 9.72 9.79
N ASN A 89 -6.74 9.59 10.49
CA ASN A 89 -6.35 10.49 11.57
C ASN A 89 -5.54 11.69 11.02
N ASP A 90 -5.18 12.65 11.86
CA ASP A 90 -4.53 13.89 11.45
C ASP A 90 -3.22 13.64 10.67
N ARG A 91 -2.38 12.72 11.16
CA ARG A 91 -1.13 12.35 10.47
C ARG A 91 -1.39 11.76 9.08
N LEU A 92 -2.40 10.90 8.96
CA LEU A 92 -2.77 10.30 7.69
C LEU A 92 -3.41 11.32 6.74
N ARG A 93 -4.12 12.32 7.27
CA ARG A 93 -4.60 13.45 6.48
C ARG A 93 -3.47 14.29 5.92
N GLU A 94 -2.29 14.32 6.54
CA GLU A 94 -1.12 15.07 6.06
C GLU A 94 -0.23 14.31 5.07
N PHE A 95 0.20 13.10 5.44
CA PHE A 95 1.24 12.35 4.72
C PHE A 95 0.80 10.99 4.22
N GLY A 96 -0.22 10.37 4.82
CA GLY A 96 -0.52 8.96 4.58
C GLY A 96 -1.52 8.69 3.48
N GLY A 97 -2.64 9.42 3.47
CA GLY A 97 -3.82 9.08 2.67
C GLY A 97 -4.52 7.81 3.14
N HIS A 98 -5.56 7.42 2.40
CA HIS A 98 -6.33 6.20 2.62
C HIS A 98 -5.61 5.00 2.01
N ILE A 99 -5.05 5.17 0.81
CA ILE A 99 -4.48 4.07 0.03
C ILE A 99 -2.98 4.27 -0.13
N GLY A 100 -2.21 3.27 0.28
CA GLY A 100 -0.79 3.14 -0.05
C GLY A 100 -0.55 1.83 -0.79
N TYR A 101 0.28 1.84 -1.84
CA TYR A 101 0.58 0.64 -2.61
C TYR A 101 2.05 0.60 -3.02
N GLU A 102 2.52 -0.60 -3.36
CA GLU A 102 3.79 -0.79 -4.02
C GLU A 102 3.74 -2.00 -4.95
N ILE A 103 4.65 -1.99 -5.93
CA ILE A 103 4.80 -3.05 -6.92
C ILE A 103 6.19 -3.65 -6.79
N ARG A 104 6.26 -4.99 -6.88
CA ARG A 104 7.50 -5.78 -6.94
C ARG A 104 8.48 -5.11 -7.90
N PRO A 105 9.73 -4.84 -7.50
CA PRO A 105 10.68 -4.08 -8.32
C PRO A 105 10.83 -4.60 -9.75
N SER A 106 10.99 -5.92 -9.93
CA SER A 106 11.08 -6.55 -11.25
C SER A 106 9.83 -6.44 -12.12
N GLU A 107 8.68 -6.07 -11.54
CA GLU A 107 7.38 -6.02 -12.20
C GLU A 107 6.89 -4.59 -12.47
N ARG A 108 7.70 -3.58 -12.13
CA ARG A 108 7.38 -2.16 -12.36
C ARG A 108 7.33 -1.83 -13.85
N ARG A 109 6.64 -0.73 -14.18
CA ARG A 109 6.45 -0.24 -15.57
C ARG A 109 5.65 -1.18 -16.48
N ARG A 110 4.87 -2.11 -15.88
CA ARG A 110 3.97 -3.04 -16.58
C ARG A 110 2.48 -2.71 -16.41
N GLY A 111 2.15 -1.50 -15.94
CA GLY A 111 0.76 -1.09 -15.64
C GLY A 111 0.19 -1.64 -14.33
N LEU A 112 0.95 -2.45 -13.58
CA LEU A 112 0.47 -3.08 -12.34
C LEU A 112 0.16 -2.09 -11.22
N GLY A 113 0.85 -0.94 -11.16
CA GLY A 113 0.51 0.13 -10.21
C GLY A 113 -0.89 0.69 -10.44
N SER A 114 -1.21 0.99 -11.71
CA SER A 114 -2.55 1.44 -12.11
C SER A 114 -3.61 0.39 -11.82
N LEU A 115 -3.31 -0.89 -12.10
CA LEU A 115 -4.22 -1.99 -11.77
C LEU A 115 -4.45 -2.12 -10.26
N ALA A 116 -3.39 -2.10 -9.45
CA ALA A 116 -3.47 -2.22 -8.01
C ALA A 116 -4.30 -1.10 -7.38
N LEU A 117 -4.08 0.15 -7.81
CA LEU A 117 -4.86 1.29 -7.34
C LEU A 117 -6.32 1.15 -7.76
N ARG A 118 -6.61 0.82 -9.03
CA ARG A 118 -8.00 0.61 -9.50
C ARG A 118 -8.75 -0.40 -8.64
N LEU A 119 -8.15 -1.57 -8.41
CA LEU A 119 -8.76 -2.61 -7.58
C LEU A 119 -8.94 -2.15 -6.13
N ALA A 120 -7.99 -1.38 -5.59
CA ALA A 120 -8.11 -0.84 -4.23
C ALA A 120 -9.21 0.23 -4.09
N LEU A 121 -9.49 1.00 -5.15
CA LEU A 121 -10.62 1.93 -5.18
C LEU A 121 -11.96 1.18 -5.13
N ASP A 122 -12.07 0.03 -5.79
CA ASP A 122 -13.27 -0.81 -5.72
C ASP A 122 -13.50 -1.36 -4.29
N GLU A 123 -12.42 -1.74 -3.60
CA GLU A 123 -12.49 -2.12 -2.18
C GLU A 123 -12.85 -0.94 -1.27
N ALA A 124 -12.29 0.24 -1.52
CA ALA A 124 -12.62 1.46 -0.78
C ALA A 124 -14.11 1.83 -0.92
N ARG A 125 -14.70 1.68 -2.12
CA ARG A 125 -16.15 1.81 -2.34
C ARG A 125 -16.94 0.81 -1.51
N ALA A 126 -16.51 -0.46 -1.50
CA ALA A 126 -17.18 -1.50 -0.74
C ALA A 126 -17.14 -1.25 0.78
N LEU A 127 -16.12 -0.55 1.27
CA LEU A 127 -16.02 -0.08 2.65
C LEU A 127 -16.90 1.15 2.97
N GLY A 128 -17.58 1.71 1.97
CA GLY A 128 -18.48 2.86 2.12
C GLY A 128 -17.78 4.22 2.08
N LEU A 129 -16.53 4.29 1.60
CA LEU A 129 -15.85 5.57 1.40
C LEU A 129 -16.40 6.27 0.17
N SER A 130 -16.61 7.59 0.26
CA SER A 130 -17.08 8.44 -0.85
C SER A 130 -15.93 9.12 -1.61
N GLU A 131 -14.79 9.29 -0.96
CA GLU A 131 -13.57 9.81 -1.56
C GLU A 131 -12.34 9.30 -0.80
N VAL A 132 -11.20 9.28 -1.48
CA VAL A 132 -9.93 8.86 -0.89
C VAL A 132 -8.82 9.85 -1.21
N LEU A 133 -8.10 10.26 -0.18
CA LEU A 133 -6.79 10.92 -0.26
C LEU A 133 -5.69 9.90 -0.60
N LEU A 134 -4.84 10.23 -1.56
CA LEU A 134 -3.54 9.59 -1.78
C LEU A 134 -2.43 10.64 -1.72
N THR A 135 -1.26 10.23 -1.27
CA THR A 135 -0.08 11.09 -1.15
C THR A 135 1.12 10.38 -1.77
N CYS A 136 2.01 11.16 -2.38
CA CYS A 136 3.31 10.65 -2.83
C CYS A 136 4.32 11.79 -2.89
N ASP A 137 5.62 11.45 -2.84
CA ASP A 137 6.67 12.43 -3.07
C ASP A 137 6.46 13.13 -4.42
N GLU A 138 6.76 14.43 -4.48
CA GLU A 138 6.61 15.23 -5.68
C GLU A 138 7.43 14.70 -6.86
N ASP A 139 8.61 14.13 -6.58
CA ASP A 139 9.53 13.54 -7.55
C ASP A 139 9.15 12.09 -7.93
N ASN A 140 8.14 11.49 -7.28
CA ASN A 140 7.66 10.15 -7.60
C ASN A 140 6.69 10.18 -8.78
N LEU A 141 7.23 10.47 -9.97
CA LEU A 141 6.47 10.59 -11.22
C LEU A 141 5.66 9.31 -11.54
N GLY A 142 6.17 8.15 -11.15
CA GLY A 142 5.46 6.87 -11.34
C GLY A 142 4.15 6.80 -10.55
N SER A 143 4.17 7.22 -9.28
CA SER A 143 2.95 7.23 -8.44
C SER A 143 2.01 8.35 -8.86
N ARG A 144 2.52 9.53 -9.20
CA ARG A 144 1.71 10.63 -9.75
C ARG A 144 0.93 10.19 -10.98
N GLY A 145 1.61 9.60 -11.96
CA GLY A 145 0.96 9.10 -13.17
C GLY A 145 -0.06 7.99 -12.90
N VAL A 146 0.22 7.08 -11.96
CA VAL A 146 -0.74 6.04 -11.54
C VAL A 146 -1.99 6.66 -10.89
N ILE A 147 -1.81 7.63 -9.99
CA ILE A 147 -2.89 8.30 -9.27
C ILE A 147 -3.75 9.10 -10.25
N GLU A 148 -3.14 9.92 -11.10
CA GLU A 148 -3.81 10.74 -12.12
C GLU A 148 -4.56 9.86 -13.14
N HIS A 149 -3.97 8.76 -13.59
CA HIS A 149 -4.62 7.81 -14.49
C HIS A 149 -5.88 7.17 -13.87
N ASN A 150 -5.93 7.04 -12.54
CA ASN A 150 -7.07 6.51 -11.80
C ASN A 150 -8.03 7.62 -11.33
N GLY A 151 -7.96 8.83 -11.91
CA GLY A 151 -8.88 9.92 -11.62
C GLY A 151 -8.48 10.80 -10.43
N GLY A 152 -7.24 10.70 -9.96
CA GLY A 152 -6.69 11.56 -8.92
C GLY A 152 -6.60 13.00 -9.37
N VAL A 153 -7.27 13.89 -8.62
CA VAL A 153 -7.17 15.34 -8.79
C VAL A 153 -6.18 15.88 -7.77
N LEU A 154 -5.13 16.54 -8.25
CA LEU A 154 -4.12 17.17 -7.40
C LEU A 154 -4.77 18.30 -6.58
N GLU A 155 -4.77 18.16 -5.26
CA GLU A 155 -5.13 19.23 -4.33
C GLU A 155 -4.01 20.27 -4.24
N GLY A 156 -2.76 19.79 -4.15
CA GLY A 156 -1.59 20.64 -4.07
C GLY A 156 -0.33 19.88 -3.68
N VAL A 157 0.76 20.63 -3.57
CA VAL A 157 2.06 20.16 -3.08
C VAL A 157 2.32 20.81 -1.74
N VAL A 158 2.59 19.99 -0.72
CA VAL A 158 2.85 20.46 0.65
C VAL A 158 4.27 20.11 1.07
N LYS A 159 4.89 20.99 1.86
CA LYS A 159 6.15 20.72 2.55
C LYS A 159 5.86 20.51 4.02
N LEU A 160 6.26 19.38 4.57
CA LEU A 160 6.14 19.08 6.00
C LEU A 160 7.50 19.27 6.66
N GLU A 161 7.53 19.91 7.84
CA GLU A 161 8.79 20.22 8.54
C GLU A 161 9.60 18.96 8.89
N TRP A 162 8.91 17.86 9.15
CA TRP A 162 9.49 16.58 9.56
C TRP A 162 9.76 15.62 8.39
N TYR A 163 9.44 16.00 7.15
CA TYR A 163 9.65 15.16 5.97
C TYR A 163 10.52 15.87 4.93
N ALA A 164 11.50 15.14 4.40
CA ALA A 164 12.57 15.76 3.60
C ALA A 164 12.09 16.30 2.24
N LYS A 165 11.07 15.69 1.64
CA LYS A 165 10.62 16.01 0.29
C LYS A 165 9.24 16.70 0.29
N PRO A 166 8.94 17.55 -0.70
CA PRO A 166 7.57 17.97 -0.94
C PRO A 166 6.69 16.78 -1.33
N ILE A 167 5.40 16.85 -0.98
CA ILE A 167 4.44 15.76 -1.16
C ILE A 167 3.27 16.27 -1.96
N CYS A 168 2.95 15.57 -3.04
CA CYS A 168 1.70 15.76 -3.76
C CYS A 168 0.54 15.10 -3.01
N ARG A 169 -0.58 15.80 -2.92
CA ARG A 169 -1.82 15.30 -2.33
C ARG A 169 -2.90 15.23 -3.39
N TYR A 170 -3.53 14.09 -3.53
CA TYR A 170 -4.53 13.83 -4.55
C TYR A 170 -5.82 13.32 -3.92
N TRP A 171 -6.96 13.81 -4.38
CA TRP A 171 -8.26 13.26 -4.04
C TRP A 171 -8.85 12.50 -5.23
N ILE A 172 -9.40 11.32 -4.95
CA ILE A 172 -10.21 10.55 -5.89
C ILE A 172 -11.61 10.43 -5.29
N ARG A 173 -12.62 10.91 -6.02
CA ARG A 173 -14.03 10.62 -5.70
C ARG A 173 -14.37 9.22 -6.18
N LEU A 174 -15.05 8.46 -5.34
CA LEU A 174 -15.35 7.05 -5.55
C LEU A 174 -16.68 6.83 -6.25
#